data_AF-A0A2V5IM73-F1
#
_entry.id   AF-A0A2V5IM73-F1
#
_cell.length_a   1.000
_cell.length_b   1.000
_cell.length_c   1.000
_cell.angle_alpha   90.00
_cell.angle_beta   90.00
_cell.angle_gamma   90.00
#
_symmetry.space_group_name_H-M   'P 1'
#
loop_
_entity.id
_entity.type
_entity.pdbx_description
1 polymer ?
#
loop_
_entity_poly.entity_id
_entity_poly.type
_entity_poly.pdbx_seq_one_letter_code
_entity_poly.pdbx_strand_id
1 'polypeptide(L)'
;GQTALHAAIRTCNLSLVKLLVDAKATLRTQDKLGRDPVFQAVDENANDILNYLLRTLGADGVLEEVLYTPSLSQNTLLHRAATNGNTIAAKTLIEHG
;
A
#
# COMPACT_ATOMS: atom_id res chain seq x y z
N GLY A 1 3.31 -8.71 -11.21
CA GLY A 1 2.19 -8.43 -12.12
C GLY A 1 0.99 -7.87 -11.35
N GLN A 2 0.03 -7.24 -12.02
CA GLN A 2 -1.18 -6.73 -11.36
C GLN A 2 -1.99 -7.88 -10.74
N THR A 3 -2.42 -7.74 -9.49
CA THR A 3 -3.22 -8.74 -8.76
C THR A 3 -4.65 -8.26 -8.56
N ALA A 4 -5.55 -9.18 -8.15
CA ALA A 4 -6.91 -8.83 -7.72
C ALA A 4 -6.90 -7.75 -6.62
N LEU A 5 -5.92 -7.78 -5.72
CA LEU A 5 -5.77 -6.80 -4.67
C LEU A 5 -5.45 -5.40 -5.22
N HIS A 6 -4.59 -5.28 -6.23
CA HIS A 6 -4.35 -3.98 -6.90
C HIS A 6 -5.65 -3.42 -7.51
N ALA A 7 -6.45 -4.28 -8.15
CA ALA A 7 -7.71 -3.85 -8.74
C ALA A 7 -8.71 -3.38 -7.68
N ALA A 8 -8.81 -4.09 -6.54
CA ALA A 8 -9.67 -3.68 -5.43
C ALA A 8 -9.27 -2.31 -4.86
N ILE A 9 -7.97 -2.07 -4.70
CA ILE A 9 -7.43 -0.80 -4.18
C ILE A 9 -7.72 0.35 -5.15
N ARG A 10 -7.57 0.15 -6.46
CA ARG A 10 -7.93 1.13 -7.50
C ARG A 10 -9.40 1.54 -7.48
N THR A 11 -10.27 0.69 -6.95
CA THR A 11 -11.69 1.02 -6.75
C THR A 11 -11.98 1.64 -5.38
N CYS A 12 -10.95 1.88 -4.56
CA CYS A 12 -11.05 2.37 -3.18
C CYS A 12 -12.05 1.57 -2.31
N ASN A 13 -12.21 0.27 -2.59
CA ASN A 13 -13.19 -0.57 -1.92
C ASN A 13 -12.55 -1.35 -0.77
N LEU A 14 -12.59 -0.77 0.43
CA LEU A 14 -12.03 -1.40 1.64
C LEU A 14 -12.64 -2.78 1.94
N SER A 15 -13.95 -2.96 1.73
CA SER A 15 -14.61 -4.24 2.00
C SER A 15 -14.08 -5.35 1.10
N LEU A 16 -13.89 -5.05 -0.19
CA LEU A 16 -13.29 -5.99 -1.14
C LEU A 16 -11.82 -6.27 -0.81
N VAL A 17 -11.06 -5.24 -0.39
CA VAL A 17 -9.69 -5.43 0.09
C VAL A 17 -9.66 -6.39 1.27
N LYS A 18 -10.45 -6.15 2.31
CA LYS A 18 -10.52 -7.03 3.50
C LYS A 18 -10.83 -8.47 3.11
N LEU A 19 -11.83 -8.67 2.26
CA LEU A 19 -12.20 -10.01 1.78
C LEU A 19 -11.03 -10.71 1.09
N LEU A 20 -10.27 -10.01 0.25
CA LEU A 20 -9.11 -10.58 -0.43
C LEU A 20 -7.96 -10.90 0.54
N VAL A 21 -7.71 -10.03 1.52
CA VAL A 21 -6.68 -10.27 2.55
C VAL A 21 -7.06 -11.44 3.44
N ASP A 22 -8.33 -11.54 3.84
CA ASP A 22 -8.85 -12.68 4.60
C ASP A 22 -8.72 -13.99 3.82
N ALA A 23 -8.87 -13.93 2.49
CA ALA A 23 -8.59 -15.04 1.57
C ALA A 23 -7.09 -15.29 1.32
N LYS A 24 -6.19 -14.70 2.12
CA LYS A 24 -4.73 -14.84 2.03
C LYS A 24 -4.14 -14.34 0.71
N ALA A 25 -4.72 -13.32 0.11
CA ALA A 25 -4.12 -12.65 -1.04
C ALA A 25 -2.74 -12.09 -0.69
N THR A 26 -1.78 -12.24 -1.61
CA THR A 26 -0.40 -11.78 -1.41
C THR A 26 -0.33 -10.24 -1.36
N LEU A 27 0.19 -9.71 -0.26
CA LEU A 27 0.32 -8.26 -0.02
C LEU A 27 1.59 -7.63 -0.60
N ARG A 28 2.53 -8.45 -1.09
CA ARG A 28 3.87 -8.00 -1.54
C ARG A 28 4.10 -8.13 -3.05
N THR A 29 3.10 -8.60 -3.81
CA THR A 29 3.27 -8.75 -5.25
C THR A 29 3.42 -7.38 -5.90
N GLN A 30 4.51 -7.13 -6.59
CA GLN A 30 4.70 -5.87 -7.32
C GLN A 30 4.01 -5.88 -8.68
N ASP A 31 3.38 -4.78 -9.07
CA ASP A 31 2.86 -4.55 -10.42
C ASP A 31 3.99 -4.32 -11.45
N LYS A 32 3.64 -3.90 -12.67
CA LYS A 32 4.62 -3.63 -13.74
C LYS A 32 5.51 -2.41 -13.48
N LEU A 33 5.17 -1.60 -12.48
CA LEU A 33 5.91 -0.40 -12.07
C LEU A 33 6.71 -0.66 -10.78
N GLY A 34 6.79 -1.91 -10.31
CA GLY A 34 7.47 -2.25 -9.06
C GLY A 34 6.68 -1.84 -7.81
N ARG A 35 5.39 -1.55 -7.95
CA ARG A 35 4.55 -1.04 -6.87
C ARG A 35 3.78 -2.20 -6.26
N ASP A 36 3.88 -2.36 -4.95
CA ASP A 36 3.06 -3.33 -4.23
C ASP A 36 1.66 -2.74 -3.92
N PRO A 37 0.72 -3.55 -3.41
CA PRO A 37 -0.61 -3.09 -3.03
C PRO A 37 -0.62 -1.86 -2.11
N VAL A 38 0.32 -1.75 -1.16
CA VAL A 38 0.39 -0.59 -0.25
C VAL A 38 0.77 0.66 -1.01
N PHE A 39 1.73 0.56 -1.94
CA PHE A 39 2.07 1.66 -2.83
C PHE A 39 0.87 2.11 -3.65
N GLN A 40 0.09 1.18 -4.18
CA GLN A 40 -1.15 1.53 -4.89
C GLN A 40 -2.13 2.29 -3.98
N ALA A 41 -2.24 1.95 -2.70
CA ALA A 41 -3.15 2.65 -1.77
C ALA A 41 -2.72 4.12 -1.55
N VAL A 42 -1.42 4.40 -1.51
CA VAL A 42 -0.89 5.77 -1.47
C VAL A 42 -1.15 6.51 -2.78
N ASP A 43 -0.96 5.83 -3.92
CA ASP A 43 -1.19 6.39 -5.26
C ASP A 43 -2.66 6.83 -5.45
N GLU A 44 -3.60 6.01 -4.96
CA GLU A 44 -5.05 6.25 -5.03
C GLU A 44 -5.58 7.14 -3.89
N ASN A 45 -4.71 7.61 -2.98
CA ASN A 45 -5.09 8.35 -1.76
C ASN A 45 -6.12 7.61 -0.88
N ALA A 46 -6.11 6.27 -0.91
CA ALA A 46 -7.03 5.42 -0.18
C ALA A 46 -6.56 5.20 1.27
N ASN A 47 -6.66 6.24 2.09
CA ASN A 47 -6.09 6.27 3.45
C ASN A 47 -6.62 5.17 4.39
N ASP A 48 -7.91 4.79 4.26
CA ASP A 48 -8.49 3.72 5.07
C ASP A 48 -7.91 2.34 4.70
N ILE A 49 -7.68 2.14 3.40
CA ILE A 49 -7.04 0.94 2.86
C ILE A 49 -5.57 0.92 3.24
N LEU A 50 -4.87 2.05 3.15
CA LEU A 50 -3.49 2.20 3.59
C LEU A 50 -3.34 1.78 5.06
N ASN A 51 -4.17 2.34 5.96
CA ASN A 51 -4.15 1.99 7.37
C ASN A 51 -4.40 0.50 7.62
N TYR A 52 -5.36 -0.09 6.91
CA TYR A 52 -5.63 -1.51 7.03
C TYR A 52 -4.43 -2.36 6.59
N LEU A 53 -3.85 -2.08 5.42
CA LEU A 53 -2.73 -2.85 4.89
C LEU A 53 -1.47 -2.72 5.75
N LEU A 54 -1.15 -1.51 6.23
CA LEU A 54 0.02 -1.29 7.11
C LEU A 54 -0.11 -2.08 8.41
N ARG A 55 -1.30 -2.11 9.01
CA ARG A 55 -1.57 -2.93 10.20
C ARG A 55 -1.40 -4.42 9.92
N THR A 56 -1.91 -4.90 8.77
CA THR A 56 -1.74 -6.32 8.40
C THR A 56 -0.26 -6.67 8.19
N LEU A 57 0.49 -5.83 7.49
CA LEU A 57 1.93 -6.05 7.27
C LEU A 57 2.77 -5.95 8.55
N GLY A 58 2.37 -5.08 9.48
CA GLY A 58 2.97 -4.99 10.81
C GLY A 58 2.74 -6.27 11.62
N ALA A 59 1.54 -6.84 11.55
CA ALA A 59 1.23 -8.12 12.18
C ALA A 59 2.01 -9.29 11.55
N ASP A 60 2.28 -9.23 10.23
CA ASP A 60 3.08 -10.22 9.51
C ASP A 60 4.61 -10.00 9.65
N GLY A 61 5.05 -8.93 10.33
CA GLY A 61 6.46 -8.64 10.59
C GLY A 61 7.28 -8.18 9.37
N VAL A 62 6.61 -7.77 8.29
CA VAL A 62 7.25 -7.39 7.00
C VAL A 62 7.11 -5.89 6.68
N LEU A 63 6.58 -5.11 7.62
CA LEU A 63 6.27 -3.69 7.42
C LEU A 63 7.51 -2.85 7.08
N GLU A 64 8.63 -3.05 7.77
CA GLU A 64 9.85 -2.25 7.58
C GLU A 64 10.36 -2.37 6.13
N GLU A 65 10.40 -3.58 5.58
CA GLU A 65 10.79 -3.82 4.20
C GLU A 65 9.89 -3.05 3.22
N VAL A 66 8.59 -3.02 3.48
CA VAL A 66 7.58 -2.34 2.63
C VAL A 66 7.79 -0.82 2.61
N LEU A 67 8.02 -0.20 3.77
CA LEU A 67 8.15 1.25 3.90
C LEU A 67 9.30 1.81 3.06
N TYR A 68 10.39 1.05 2.96
CA TYR A 68 11.60 1.44 2.23
C TYR A 68 11.71 0.84 0.83
N THR A 69 10.82 -0.08 0.43
CA THR A 69 10.84 -0.67 -0.93
C THR A 69 10.56 0.41 -1.97
N PRO A 70 11.51 0.73 -2.88
CA PRO A 70 11.25 1.67 -3.95
C PRO A 70 10.49 1.01 -5.10
N SER A 71 9.67 1.80 -5.78
CA SER A 71 9.16 1.48 -7.12
C SER A 71 10.27 1.49 -8.16
N LEU A 72 9.99 1.04 -9.40
CA LEU A 72 10.97 1.07 -10.49
C LEU A 72 11.50 2.47 -10.82
N SER A 73 10.71 3.52 -10.52
CA SER A 73 11.14 4.91 -10.67
C SER A 73 11.87 5.46 -9.43
N GLN A 74 12.36 4.60 -8.54
CA GLN A 74 13.06 4.96 -7.30
C GLN A 74 12.23 5.80 -6.30
N ASN A 75 10.90 5.80 -6.44
CA ASN A 75 10.02 6.46 -5.48
C ASN A 75 9.62 5.49 -4.36
N THR A 76 9.72 5.92 -3.11
CA THR A 76 9.14 5.23 -1.93
C THR A 76 7.71 5.71 -1.67
N LEU A 77 7.02 5.07 -0.70
CA LEU A 77 5.69 5.48 -0.26
C LEU A 77 5.64 6.96 0.15
N LEU A 78 6.66 7.43 0.88
CA LEU A 78 6.72 8.81 1.35
C LEU A 78 6.95 9.81 0.21
N HIS A 79 7.80 9.47 -0.78
CA HIS A 79 7.94 10.30 -2.00
C HIS A 79 6.59 10.50 -2.69
N ARG A 80 5.80 9.44 -2.80
CA ARG A 80 4.49 9.48 -3.44
C ARG A 80 3.46 10.26 -2.62
N ALA A 81 3.40 10.02 -1.32
CA ALA A 81 2.52 10.78 -0.42
C ALA A 81 2.82 12.29 -0.48
N ALA A 82 4.10 12.67 -0.50
CA ALA A 82 4.52 14.06 -0.64
C ALA A 82 4.14 14.65 -2.02
N THR A 83 4.39 13.90 -3.11
CA THR A 83 4.05 14.34 -4.48
C THR A 83 2.54 14.54 -4.65
N ASN A 84 1.74 13.67 -4.04
CA ASN A 84 0.28 13.74 -4.10
C ASN A 84 -0.31 14.80 -3.14
N GLY A 85 0.50 15.42 -2.28
CA GLY A 85 0.02 16.31 -1.21
C GLY A 85 -0.82 15.58 -0.15
N ASN A 86 -0.73 14.25 -0.07
CA ASN A 86 -1.52 13.45 0.86
C ASN A 86 -0.88 13.47 2.25
N THR A 87 -1.20 14.51 3.01
CA THR A 87 -0.69 14.72 4.37
C THR A 87 -1.12 13.63 5.34
N ILE A 88 -2.26 12.98 5.12
CA ILE A 88 -2.73 11.87 5.95
C ILE A 88 -1.83 10.66 5.73
N ALA A 89 -1.63 10.24 4.48
CA ALA A 89 -0.73 9.14 4.17
C ALA A 89 0.71 9.41 4.64
N ALA A 90 1.20 10.64 4.46
CA ALA A 90 2.54 11.01 4.94
C ALA A 90 2.66 10.86 6.46
N LYS A 91 1.68 11.35 7.24
CA LYS A 91 1.66 11.18 8.70
C LYS A 91 1.58 9.71 9.09
N THR A 92 0.67 8.95 8.49
CA THR A 92 0.50 7.53 8.76
C THR A 92 1.79 6.75 8.50
N LEU A 93 2.47 7.02 7.39
CA LEU A 93 3.73 6.35 7.04
C LEU A 93 4.85 6.72 8.04
N ILE A 94 4.93 7.97 8.49
CA ILE A 94 5.90 8.42 9.49
C ILE A 94 5.62 7.79 10.87
N GLU A 95 4.36 7.58 11.23
CA GLU A 95 3.98 6.92 12.50
C GLU A 95 4.30 5.43 12.53
N HIS A 96 4.43 4.79 11.36
CA HIS A 96 4.66 3.35 11.21
C HIS A 96 6.13 2.99 10.88
N GLY A 97 6.99 3.98 10.60
CA GLY A 97 8.41 3.80 10.27
C GLY A 97 9.35 4.27 11.37
#